data_AF-A0A5A7TIZ5-F1
#
_entry.id   AF-A0A5A7TIZ5-F1
#
_cell.length_a   1.000
_cell.length_b   1.000
_cell.length_c   1.000
_cell.angle_alpha   90.00
_cell.angle_beta   90.00
_cell.angle_gamma   90.00
#
_symmetry.space_group_name_H-M   'P 1'
#
loop_
_entity.id
_entity.type
_entity.pdbx_description
1 polymer ?
#
loop_
_entity_poly.entity_id
_entity_poly.type
_entity_poly.pdbx_seq_one_letter_code
_entity_poly.pdbx_strand_id
1 'polypeptide(L)'
;MSSNPTSNANRTSQEAYDRRIKANEKVCVYILASMSDVLAKKHESLATVKEIMDSLKGMFGQPEWSLRRETIKYIYTKRMKKGTSVREHVLDKMMHFNIAEVNGGVIDEANQVSFILESLPKSFIPFQTNASLNKIEFNLTTLLNELQRF
;
A
#
# COMPACT_ATOMS: atom_id res chain seq x y z
N MET A 1 19.35 -9.62 -9.11
CA MET A 1 20.22 -10.57 -9.84
C MET A 1 21.57 -10.58 -9.13
N SER A 2 22.04 -11.71 -8.62
CA SER A 2 23.42 -11.81 -8.13
C SER A 2 24.23 -12.53 -9.20
N SER A 3 25.23 -11.85 -9.73
CA SER A 3 26.11 -12.34 -10.80
C SER A 3 26.93 -13.55 -10.33
N ASN A 4 27.05 -14.54 -11.21
CA ASN A 4 28.01 -15.63 -11.05
C ASN A 4 29.44 -15.05 -11.01
N PRO A 5 30.36 -15.64 -10.23
CA PRO A 5 31.75 -15.24 -10.27
C PRO A 5 32.28 -15.38 -11.70
N THR A 6 32.93 -14.32 -12.21
CA THR A 6 33.60 -14.35 -13.51
C THR A 6 34.73 -15.38 -13.50
N SER A 7 35.09 -15.93 -14.67
CA SER A 7 36.10 -16.99 -14.82
C SER A 7 37.50 -16.66 -14.25
N ASN A 8 37.74 -15.42 -13.81
CA ASN A 8 38.97 -14.94 -13.18
C ASN A 8 38.81 -14.59 -11.67
N ALA A 9 37.72 -15.02 -11.02
CA ALA A 9 37.43 -14.69 -9.63
C ALA A 9 38.51 -15.27 -8.69
N ASN A 10 38.96 -14.46 -7.73
CA ASN A 10 39.91 -14.93 -6.71
C ASN A 10 39.27 -15.99 -5.80
N ARG A 11 40.10 -16.86 -5.22
CA ARG A 11 39.66 -17.96 -4.33
C ARG A 11 38.71 -17.50 -3.23
N THR A 12 38.94 -16.32 -2.66
CA THR A 12 38.10 -15.72 -1.62
C THR A 12 36.67 -15.42 -2.12
N SER A 13 36.52 -14.97 -3.36
CA SER A 13 35.21 -14.70 -3.97
C SER A 13 34.43 -15.98 -4.22
N GLN A 14 35.11 -17.05 -4.64
CA GLN A 14 34.52 -18.37 -4.80
C GLN A 14 34.01 -18.92 -3.45
N GLU A 15 34.86 -18.87 -2.42
CA GLU A 15 34.51 -19.32 -1.07
C GLU A 15 33.36 -18.50 -0.44
N ALA A 16 33.23 -17.22 -0.79
CA ALA A 16 32.11 -16.39 -0.36
C ALA A 16 30.81 -16.75 -1.09
N TYR A 17 30.88 -17.05 -2.39
CA TYR A 17 29.75 -17.51 -3.19
C TYR A 17 29.22 -18.86 -2.67
N ASP A 18 30.09 -19.84 -2.46
CA ASP A 18 29.71 -21.16 -1.97
C ASP A 18 29.05 -21.09 -0.58
N ARG A 19 29.61 -20.26 0.31
CA ARG A 19 29.01 -19.98 1.62
C ARG A 19 27.60 -19.41 1.50
N ARG A 20 27.36 -18.54 0.52
CA ARG A 20 26.04 -17.94 0.28
C ARG A 20 25.04 -18.96 -0.29
N ILE A 21 25.45 -19.82 -1.21
CA ILE A 21 24.60 -20.90 -1.74
C ILE A 21 24.17 -21.83 -0.62
N LYS A 22 25.11 -22.30 0.20
CA LYS A 22 24.82 -23.17 1.35
C LYS A 22 23.87 -22.51 2.37
N ALA A 23 24.03 -21.21 2.62
CA ALA A 23 23.13 -20.46 3.48
C ALA A 23 21.71 -20.36 2.87
N ASN A 24 21.61 -20.10 1.56
CA ASN A 24 20.33 -20.08 0.84
C ASN A 24 19.62 -21.43 0.91
N GLU A 25 20.32 -22.54 0.62
CA GLU A 25 19.78 -23.90 0.73
C GLU A 25 19.24 -24.19 2.13
N LYS A 26 20.01 -23.86 3.18
CA LYS A 26 19.58 -24.04 4.56
C LYS A 26 18.29 -23.29 4.86
N VAL A 27 18.17 -22.03 4.43
CA VAL A 27 16.96 -21.23 4.64
C VAL A 27 15.77 -21.76 3.83
N CYS A 28 15.98 -22.22 2.59
CA CYS A 28 14.93 -22.88 1.80
C CYS A 28 14.33 -24.09 2.54
N VAL A 29 15.17 -24.94 3.12
CA VAL A 29 14.73 -26.12 3.87
C VAL A 29 13.87 -25.72 5.08
N TYR A 30 14.29 -24.72 5.86
CA TYR A 30 13.49 -24.24 6.99
C TYR A 30 12.14 -23.66 6.55
N ILE A 31 12.14 -22.87 5.47
CA ILE A 31 10.92 -22.26 4.93
C ILE A 31 9.95 -23.36 4.47
N LEU A 32 10.41 -24.32 3.66
CA LEU A 32 9.57 -25.43 3.17
C LEU A 32 9.05 -26.30 4.32
N ALA A 33 9.88 -26.59 5.33
CA ALA A 33 9.48 -27.37 6.50
C ALA A 33 8.44 -26.66 7.39
N SER A 34 8.38 -25.32 7.35
CA SER A 34 7.38 -24.54 8.09
C SER A 34 6.02 -24.45 7.38
N MET A 35 5.93 -24.90 6.13
CA MET A 35 4.71 -24.88 5.33
C MET A 35 3.86 -26.14 5.56
N SER A 36 2.59 -26.08 5.16
CA SER A 36 1.79 -27.29 5.02
C SER A 36 2.32 -28.14 3.86
N ASP A 37 2.12 -29.46 3.92
CA ASP A 37 2.62 -30.42 2.93
C ASP A 37 2.24 -30.04 1.49
N VAL A 38 1.00 -29.59 1.29
CA VAL A 38 0.50 -29.15 -0.01
C VAL A 38 1.26 -27.92 -0.54
N LEU A 39 1.56 -26.96 0.35
CA LEU A 39 2.24 -25.74 -0.02
C LEU A 39 3.74 -25.98 -0.23
N ALA A 40 4.37 -26.79 0.61
CA ALA A 40 5.76 -27.20 0.48
C ALA A 40 5.99 -27.90 -0.87
N LYS A 41 5.15 -28.88 -1.22
CA LYS A 41 5.23 -29.63 -2.48
C LYS A 41 5.10 -28.72 -3.72
N LYS A 42 4.32 -27.65 -3.62
CA LYS A 42 4.16 -26.67 -4.71
C LYS A 42 5.42 -25.81 -4.91
N HIS A 43 6.25 -25.64 -3.89
CA HIS A 43 7.41 -24.74 -3.91
C HIS A 43 8.77 -25.48 -3.87
N GLU A 44 8.77 -26.81 -3.79
CA GLU A 44 9.98 -27.65 -3.70
C GLU A 44 10.93 -27.51 -4.90
N SER A 45 10.39 -27.21 -6.09
CA SER A 45 11.19 -27.02 -7.30
C SER A 45 11.85 -25.65 -7.44
N LEU A 46 11.63 -24.72 -6.50
CA LEU A 46 12.20 -23.37 -6.54
C LEU A 46 13.61 -23.39 -5.93
N ALA A 47 14.59 -22.93 -6.70
CA ALA A 47 16.01 -23.07 -6.36
C ALA A 47 16.49 -22.07 -5.30
N THR A 48 15.78 -20.95 -5.13
CA THR A 48 16.20 -19.86 -4.25
C THR A 48 15.15 -19.43 -3.24
N VAL A 49 15.61 -18.95 -2.09
CA VAL A 49 14.75 -18.33 -1.07
C VAL A 49 13.92 -17.21 -1.67
N LYS A 50 14.52 -16.44 -2.58
CA LYS A 50 13.85 -15.33 -3.26
C LYS A 50 12.66 -15.81 -4.09
N GLU A 51 12.82 -16.87 -4.88
CA GLU A 51 11.73 -17.41 -5.71
C GLU A 51 10.59 -17.95 -4.84
N ILE A 52 10.91 -18.64 -3.74
CA ILE A 52 9.91 -19.12 -2.78
C ILE A 52 9.14 -17.92 -2.19
N MET A 53 9.85 -16.90 -1.70
CA MET A 53 9.25 -15.69 -1.14
C MET A 53 8.41 -14.90 -2.15
N ASP A 54 8.87 -14.76 -3.39
CA ASP A 54 8.14 -14.08 -4.46
C ASP A 54 6.85 -14.83 -4.81
N SER A 55 6.88 -16.16 -4.86
CA SER A 55 5.69 -17.01 -5.10
C SER A 55 4.68 -16.90 -3.95
N LEU A 56 5.14 -16.98 -2.71
CA LEU A 56 4.28 -16.81 -1.53
C LEU A 56 3.64 -15.42 -1.50
N LYS A 57 4.42 -14.37 -1.80
CA LYS A 57 3.88 -13.01 -1.92
C LYS A 57 2.88 -12.90 -3.06
N GLY A 58 3.11 -13.58 -4.18
CA GLY A 58 2.16 -13.68 -5.28
C GLY A 58 0.86 -14.39 -4.90
N MET A 59 0.90 -15.40 -4.03
CA MET A 59 -0.28 -16.17 -3.60
C MET A 59 -1.05 -15.50 -2.46
N PHE A 60 -0.34 -14.99 -1.45
CA PHE A 60 -0.91 -14.52 -0.19
C PHE A 60 -0.85 -13.00 -0.03
N GLY A 61 -0.10 -12.27 -0.87
CA GLY A 61 -0.08 -10.81 -0.89
C GLY A 61 -1.21 -10.17 -1.73
N GLN A 62 -1.99 -10.99 -2.46
CA GLN A 62 -3.12 -10.49 -3.28
C GLN A 62 -4.25 -9.87 -2.45
N PRO A 63 -4.67 -10.42 -1.30
CA PRO A 63 -5.71 -9.80 -0.48
C PRO A 63 -5.32 -8.39 -0.04
N GLU A 64 -4.10 -8.20 0.46
CA GLU A 64 -3.58 -6.88 0.88
C GLU A 64 -3.53 -5.90 -0.30
N TRP A 65 -2.96 -6.32 -1.44
CA TRP A 65 -2.89 -5.50 -2.65
C TRP A 65 -4.28 -5.14 -3.19
N SER A 66 -5.21 -6.10 -3.19
CA SER A 66 -6.56 -5.91 -3.72
C SER A 66 -7.37 -4.97 -2.83
N LEU A 67 -7.31 -5.16 -1.51
CA LEU A 67 -7.94 -4.28 -0.52
C LEU A 67 -7.38 -2.86 -0.59
N ARG A 68 -6.05 -2.72 -0.70
CA ARG A 68 -5.41 -1.41 -0.89
C ARG A 68 -5.90 -0.74 -2.18
N ARG A 69 -5.95 -1.48 -3.29
CA ARG A 69 -6.42 -0.97 -4.59
C ARG A 69 -7.89 -0.56 -4.55
N GLU A 70 -8.74 -1.36 -3.92
CA GLU A 70 -10.17 -1.09 -3.76
C GLU A 70 -10.41 0.15 -2.89
N THR A 71 -9.68 0.28 -1.78
CA THR A 71 -9.76 1.44 -0.89
C THR A 71 -9.32 2.72 -1.59
N ILE A 72 -8.18 2.70 -2.30
CA ILE A 72 -7.72 3.85 -3.08
C ILE A 72 -8.73 4.22 -4.17
N LYS A 73 -9.30 3.22 -4.86
CA LYS A 73 -10.36 3.45 -5.86
C LYS A 73 -11.58 4.11 -5.22
N TYR A 74 -12.01 3.65 -4.04
CA TYR A 74 -13.13 4.25 -3.32
C TYR A 74 -12.85 5.72 -2.96
N ILE A 75 -11.67 6.00 -2.40
CA ILE A 75 -11.23 7.36 -2.05
C ILE A 75 -11.30 8.29 -3.26
N TYR A 76 -10.87 7.86 -4.44
CA TYR A 76 -10.88 8.70 -5.63
C TYR A 76 -12.30 8.86 -6.23
N THR A 77 -13.08 7.80 -6.25
CA THR A 77 -14.33 7.75 -7.03
C THR A 77 -15.59 8.11 -6.23
N LYS A 78 -15.58 7.91 -4.90
CA LYS A 78 -16.73 8.23 -4.05
C LYS A 78 -16.97 9.74 -4.04
N ARG A 79 -18.08 10.17 -4.63
CA ARG A 79 -18.56 11.55 -4.57
C ARG A 79 -19.67 11.67 -3.53
N MET A 80 -19.76 12.85 -2.91
CA MET A 80 -20.89 13.20 -2.05
C MET A 80 -22.14 13.35 -2.90
N LYS A 81 -23.27 12.80 -2.44
CA LYS A 81 -24.55 12.96 -3.13
C LYS A 81 -25.15 14.32 -2.78
N LYS A 82 -25.88 14.94 -3.72
CA LYS A 82 -26.57 16.20 -3.44
C LYS A 82 -27.65 15.97 -2.37
N GLY A 83 -27.70 16.82 -1.36
CA GLY A 83 -28.67 16.74 -0.26
C GLY A 83 -28.33 15.76 0.86
N THR A 84 -27.17 15.10 0.84
CA THR A 84 -26.69 14.30 1.98
C THR A 84 -25.87 15.13 2.95
N SER A 85 -25.65 14.62 4.17
CA SER A 85 -24.82 15.27 5.18
C SER A 85 -23.36 15.36 4.76
N VAL A 86 -22.80 16.57 4.77
CA VAL A 86 -21.36 16.80 4.51
C VAL A 86 -20.49 16.17 5.60
N ARG A 87 -20.96 16.22 6.85
CA ARG A 87 -20.28 15.60 7.99
C ARG A 87 -20.13 14.09 7.81
N GLU A 88 -21.22 13.41 7.45
CA GLU A 88 -21.19 11.96 7.23
C GLU A 88 -20.25 11.59 6.08
N HIS A 89 -20.30 12.33 4.98
CA HIS A 89 -19.43 12.09 3.83
C HIS A 89 -17.94 12.28 4.17
N VAL A 90 -17.60 13.34 4.91
CA VAL A 90 -16.22 13.59 5.33
C VAL A 90 -15.73 12.51 6.30
N LEU A 91 -16.55 12.10 7.27
CA LEU A 91 -16.20 11.02 8.20
C LEU A 91 -16.02 9.68 7.47
N ASP A 92 -16.85 9.38 6.48
CA ASP A 92 -16.70 8.19 5.62
C ASP A 92 -15.37 8.22 4.84
N LYS A 93 -14.98 9.39 4.31
CA LYS A 93 -13.66 9.57 3.67
C LYS A 93 -12.51 9.36 4.64
N MET A 94 -12.58 9.94 5.85
CA MET A 94 -11.56 9.76 6.89
C MET A 94 -11.39 8.29 7.28
N MET A 95 -12.49 7.56 7.45
CA MET A 95 -12.45 6.13 7.73
C MET A 95 -11.70 5.36 6.63
N HIS A 96 -11.94 5.68 5.36
CA HIS A 96 -11.24 5.02 4.25
C HIS A 96 -9.77 5.42 4.13
N PHE A 97 -9.37 6.62 4.52
CA PHE A 97 -7.95 6.99 4.65
C PHE A 97 -7.25 6.12 5.71
N ASN A 98 -7.87 5.94 6.88
CA ASN A 98 -7.33 5.08 7.93
C ASN A 98 -7.21 3.61 7.47
N ILE A 99 -8.21 3.11 6.74
CA ILE A 99 -8.17 1.76 6.15
C ILE A 99 -7.04 1.66 5.12
N ALA A 100 -6.82 2.69 4.30
CA ALA A 100 -5.72 2.69 3.33
C ALA A 100 -4.36 2.63 4.04
N GLU A 101 -4.17 3.40 5.10
CA GLU A 101 -2.93 3.45 5.87
C GLU A 101 -2.59 2.09 6.51
N VAL A 102 -3.57 1.45 7.15
CA VAL A 102 -3.42 0.10 7.73
C VAL A 102 -3.04 -0.93 6.66
N ASN A 103 -3.49 -0.74 5.42
CA ASN A 103 -3.17 -1.60 4.27
C ASN A 103 -1.93 -1.12 3.49
N GLY A 104 -1.04 -0.32 4.10
CA GLY A 104 0.22 0.13 3.49
C GLY A 104 0.05 1.22 2.41
N GLY A 105 -1.13 1.80 2.28
CA GLY A 105 -1.44 2.94 1.43
C GLY A 105 -1.32 4.26 2.19
N VAL A 106 -0.12 4.82 2.24
CA VAL A 106 0.12 6.15 2.83
C VAL A 106 -0.46 7.23 1.91
N ILE A 107 -1.32 8.09 2.46
CA ILE A 107 -1.84 9.30 1.81
C ILE A 107 -1.56 10.44 2.76
N ASP A 108 -0.71 11.39 2.36
CA ASP A 108 -0.40 12.57 3.17
C ASP A 108 -1.64 13.45 3.37
N GLU A 109 -1.63 14.23 4.45
CA GLU A 109 -2.77 15.03 4.88
C GLU A 109 -3.23 16.03 3.81
N ALA A 110 -2.30 16.64 3.06
CA ALA A 110 -2.65 17.57 1.99
C ALA A 110 -3.46 16.87 0.87
N ASN A 111 -3.04 15.67 0.48
CA ASN A 111 -3.79 14.85 -0.46
C ASN A 111 -5.15 14.39 0.11
N GLN A 112 -5.22 14.04 1.40
CA GLN A 112 -6.50 13.69 2.04
C GLN A 112 -7.51 14.86 1.98
N VAL A 113 -7.05 16.07 2.29
CA VAL A 113 -7.85 17.31 2.16
C VAL A 113 -8.29 17.52 0.71
N SER A 114 -7.38 17.38 -0.27
CA SER A 114 -7.71 17.52 -1.69
C SER A 114 -8.79 16.53 -2.14
N PHE A 115 -8.66 15.24 -1.77
CA PHE A 115 -9.63 14.22 -2.13
C PHE A 115 -11.02 14.47 -1.52
N ILE A 116 -11.09 15.02 -0.31
CA ILE A 116 -12.36 15.45 0.28
C ILE A 116 -12.95 16.58 -0.55
N LEU A 117 -12.20 17.67 -0.78
CA LEU A 117 -12.67 18.85 -1.51
C LEU A 117 -13.17 18.49 -2.92
N GLU A 118 -12.41 17.69 -3.67
CA GLU A 118 -12.80 17.24 -5.01
C GLU A 118 -14.08 16.42 -5.00
N SER A 119 -14.34 15.67 -3.92
CA SER A 119 -15.52 14.80 -3.82
C SER A 119 -16.83 15.53 -3.52
N LEU A 120 -16.77 16.82 -3.15
CA LEU A 120 -17.93 17.63 -2.81
C LEU A 120 -18.75 18.03 -4.05
N PRO A 121 -20.06 18.28 -3.90
CA PRO A 121 -20.89 18.77 -4.99
C PRO A 121 -20.51 20.20 -5.39
N LYS A 122 -20.87 20.61 -6.61
CA LYS A 122 -20.62 21.98 -7.13
C LYS A 122 -21.17 23.11 -6.25
N SER A 123 -22.14 22.82 -5.36
CA SER A 123 -22.63 23.80 -4.38
C SER A 123 -21.55 24.29 -3.41
N PHE A 124 -20.44 23.55 -3.25
CA PHE A 124 -19.30 23.92 -2.40
C PHE A 124 -18.20 24.68 -3.15
N ILE A 125 -18.39 25.03 -4.43
CA ILE A 125 -17.42 25.86 -5.17
C ILE A 125 -17.13 27.19 -4.43
N PRO A 126 -18.12 27.94 -3.89
CA PRO A 126 -17.84 29.18 -3.18
C PRO A 126 -16.96 28.98 -1.93
N PHE A 127 -17.14 27.86 -1.22
CA PHE A 127 -16.28 27.48 -0.10
C PHE A 127 -14.82 27.31 -0.54
N GLN A 128 -14.60 26.54 -1.62
CA GLN A 128 -13.26 26.29 -2.17
C GLN A 128 -12.60 27.59 -2.65
N THR A 129 -13.34 28.42 -3.40
CA THR A 129 -12.85 29.72 -3.86
C THR A 129 -12.44 30.61 -2.69
N ASN A 130 -13.26 30.69 -1.64
CA ASN A 130 -12.95 31.48 -0.45
C ASN A 130 -11.70 30.97 0.28
N ALA A 131 -11.58 29.64 0.45
CA ALA A 131 -10.40 29.05 1.07
C ALA A 131 -9.12 29.34 0.29
N SER A 132 -9.15 29.21 -1.04
CA SER A 132 -8.01 29.52 -1.90
C SER A 132 -7.61 30.99 -1.87
N LEU A 133 -8.60 31.91 -1.92
CA LEU A 133 -8.34 33.35 -1.87
C LEU A 133 -7.70 33.77 -0.55
N ASN A 134 -8.16 33.21 0.56
CA ASN A 134 -7.64 33.51 1.89
C ASN A 134 -6.42 32.66 2.28
N LYS A 135 -5.94 31.79 1.38
CA LYS A 135 -4.81 30.87 1.61
C LYS A 135 -4.99 30.06 2.91
N ILE A 136 -6.22 29.63 3.17
CA ILE A 136 -6.51 28.84 4.38
C ILE A 136 -5.92 27.45 4.18
N GLU A 137 -5.03 27.07 5.09
CA GLU A 137 -4.54 25.70 5.20
C GLU A 137 -5.48 24.90 6.10
N PHE A 138 -5.96 23.78 5.58
CA PHE A 138 -6.80 22.87 6.33
C PHE A 138 -6.01 21.65 6.76
N ASN A 139 -6.33 21.17 7.96
CA ASN A 139 -6.21 19.76 8.31
C ASN A 139 -7.60 19.13 8.26
N LEU A 140 -7.67 17.81 8.43
CA LEU A 140 -8.93 17.07 8.38
C LEU A 140 -10.00 17.61 9.36
N THR A 141 -9.60 17.96 10.58
CA THR A 141 -10.52 18.42 11.62
C THR A 141 -11.03 19.82 11.34
N THR A 142 -10.16 20.75 10.93
CA THR A 142 -10.56 22.12 10.59
C THR A 142 -11.43 22.14 9.35
N LEU A 143 -11.10 21.34 8.33
CA LEU A 143 -11.93 21.19 7.13
C LEU A 143 -13.35 20.72 7.49
N LEU A 144 -13.48 19.69 8.33
CA LEU A 144 -14.79 19.15 8.74
C LEU A 144 -15.63 20.21 9.44
N ASN A 145 -15.04 20.97 10.36
CA ASN A 145 -15.74 22.00 11.12
C ASN A 145 -16.20 23.16 10.22
N GLU A 146 -15.34 23.61 9.30
CA GLU A 146 -15.66 24.69 8.38
C GLU A 146 -16.71 24.27 7.34
N LEU A 147 -16.62 23.04 6.81
CA LEU A 147 -17.64 22.50 5.89
C LEU A 147 -19.01 22.32 6.55
N GLN A 148 -19.07 22.05 7.86
CA GLN A 148 -20.35 21.97 8.59
C GLN A 148 -21.01 23.32 8.82
N ARG A 149 -20.23 24.41 8.81
CA ARG A 149 -20.71 25.79 9.04
C ARG A 149 -21.08 26.52 7.76
N PHE A 150 -20.63 26.02 6.61
CA PHE A 150 -20.89 26.56 5.28
C PHE A 150 -22.28 26.16 4.76
#